data_AF-A0A813P064-F1
#
_entry.id   AF-A0A813P064-F1
#
_cell.length_a   1.000
_cell.length_b   1.000
_cell.length_c   1.000
_cell.angle_alpha   90.00
_cell.angle_beta   90.00
_cell.angle_gamma   90.00
#
_symmetry.space_group_name_H-M   'P 1'
#
loop_
_entity.id
_entity.type
_entity.pdbx_description
1 polymer ?
#
loop_
_entity_poly.entity_id
_entity_poly.type
_entity_poly.pdbx_seq_one_letter_code
_entity_poly.pdbx_strand_id
1 'polypeptide(L)'
;MSAEQSLKNSFTYFGYLAMLEGFALLIFPNLTIKLLFLSPLQSAQAEQYARVAGLFLIGIGNYYSVAGKNTLIPFFRASVIGRFFILPLMGILIYFGFFEPSFVIFGIQDLLTAIYSYVHLKAYDTEQAKTRK
;
A
#
# COMPACT_ATOMS: atom_id res chain seq x y z
N MET A 1 -19.63 -14.45 4.66
CA MET A 1 -18.49 -14.49 3.72
C MET A 1 -17.39 -15.36 4.35
N SER A 2 -16.77 -16.30 3.63
CA SER A 2 -15.68 -17.15 4.17
C SER A 2 -14.43 -16.33 4.49
N ALA A 3 -13.57 -16.78 5.43
CA ALA A 3 -12.35 -16.03 5.76
C ALA A 3 -11.39 -15.94 4.58
N GLU A 4 -11.33 -16.98 3.74
CA GLU A 4 -10.58 -16.94 2.49
C GLU A 4 -11.09 -15.83 1.57
N GLN A 5 -12.40 -15.76 1.31
CA GLN A 5 -12.94 -14.72 0.42
C GLN A 5 -12.67 -13.31 0.95
N SER A 6 -12.79 -13.12 2.27
CA SER A 6 -12.50 -11.84 2.92
C SER A 6 -11.02 -11.46 2.79
N LEU A 7 -10.11 -12.42 2.95
CA LEU A 7 -8.67 -12.23 2.72
C LEU A 7 -8.36 -11.86 1.28
N LYS A 8 -8.92 -12.58 0.31
CA LYS A 8 -8.73 -12.29 -1.12
C LYS A 8 -9.18 -10.86 -1.44
N ASN A 9 -10.33 -10.46 -0.92
CA ASN A 9 -10.88 -9.12 -1.11
C ASN A 9 -9.96 -8.05 -0.50
N SER A 10 -9.40 -8.25 0.70
CA SER A 10 -8.54 -7.25 1.34
C SER A 10 -7.30 -6.93 0.51
N PHE A 11 -6.61 -7.95 -0.02
CA PHE A 11 -5.43 -7.77 -0.86
C PHE A 11 -5.78 -7.24 -2.25
N THR A 12 -6.92 -7.65 -2.80
CA THR A 12 -7.39 -7.15 -4.11
C THR A 12 -7.75 -5.67 -4.05
N TYR A 13 -8.47 -5.24 -3.01
CA TYR A 13 -8.84 -3.83 -2.81
C TYR A 13 -7.62 -2.95 -2.56
N PHE A 14 -6.67 -3.42 -1.75
CA PHE A 14 -5.40 -2.71 -1.60
C PHE A 14 -4.68 -2.56 -2.97
N GLY A 15 -4.66 -3.62 -3.78
CA GLY A 15 -4.10 -3.55 -5.13
C GLY A 15 -4.77 -2.50 -6.01
N TYR A 16 -6.10 -2.44 -6.01
CA TYR A 16 -6.83 -1.43 -6.78
C TYR A 16 -6.62 0.00 -6.27
N LEU A 17 -6.53 0.18 -4.95
CA LEU A 17 -6.22 1.47 -4.34
C LEU A 17 -4.82 1.94 -4.75
N ALA A 18 -3.81 1.06 -4.68
CA ALA A 18 -2.46 1.37 -5.13
C ALA A 18 -2.38 1.66 -6.64
N MET A 19 -3.14 0.94 -7.47
CA MET A 19 -3.23 1.25 -8.91
C MET A 19 -3.85 2.63 -9.14
N LEU A 20 -4.95 2.95 -8.44
CA LEU A 20 -5.62 4.24 -8.57
C LEU A 20 -4.68 5.40 -8.22
N GLU A 21 -3.96 5.28 -7.10
CA GLU A 21 -2.93 6.25 -6.69
C GLU A 21 -1.81 6.37 -7.71
N GLY A 22 -1.34 5.23 -8.21
CA GLY A 22 -0.31 5.19 -9.24
C GLY A 22 -0.73 5.88 -10.54
N PHE A 23 -1.96 5.65 -11.00
CA PHE A 23 -2.52 6.36 -12.15
C PHE A 23 -2.70 7.86 -11.89
N ALA A 24 -3.15 8.24 -10.69
CA ALA A 24 -3.31 9.64 -10.32
C ALA A 24 -1.96 10.37 -10.37
N LEU A 25 -0.92 9.81 -9.74
CA LEU A 25 0.45 10.36 -9.78
C LEU A 25 1.04 10.36 -11.21
N LEU A 26 0.77 9.32 -12.00
CA LEU A 26 1.28 9.20 -13.36
C LEU A 26 0.67 10.24 -14.30
N ILE A 27 -0.64 10.47 -14.23
CA ILE A 27 -1.36 11.32 -15.19
C ILE A 27 -1.42 12.77 -14.71
N PHE A 28 -1.75 12.97 -13.43
CA PHE A 28 -2.03 14.28 -12.82
C PHE A 28 -1.17 14.55 -11.57
N PRO A 29 0.18 14.50 -11.65
CA PRO A 29 1.06 14.56 -10.47
C PRO A 29 0.80 15.78 -9.58
N ASN A 30 0.70 16.98 -10.16
CA ASN A 30 0.45 18.22 -9.39
C ASN A 30 -0.89 18.21 -8.67
N LEU A 31 -1.93 17.65 -9.28
CA LEU A 31 -3.25 17.54 -8.66
C LEU A 31 -3.19 16.54 -7.50
N THR A 32 -2.55 15.39 -7.69
CA THR A 32 -2.41 14.38 -6.64
C THR A 32 -1.62 14.91 -5.44
N ILE A 33 -0.48 15.55 -5.66
CA ILE A 33 0.33 16.19 -4.62
C ILE A 33 -0.50 17.21 -3.83
N LYS A 34 -1.29 18.05 -4.53
CA LYS A 34 -2.18 19.02 -3.90
C LYS A 34 -3.28 18.37 -3.06
N LEU A 35 -3.92 17.31 -3.55
CA LEU A 35 -4.98 16.59 -2.83
C LEU A 35 -4.46 15.87 -1.59
N LEU A 36 -3.19 15.47 -1.60
CA LEU A 36 -2.51 14.86 -0.47
C LEU A 36 -1.92 15.88 0.52
N PHE A 37 -2.15 17.19 0.29
CA PHE A 37 -1.62 18.28 1.10
C PHE A 37 -0.08 18.24 1.22
N LEU A 38 0.59 17.75 0.19
CA LEU A 38 2.06 17.74 0.08
C LEU A 38 2.55 19.06 -0.52
N SER A 39 3.82 19.39 -0.29
CA SER A 39 4.42 20.58 -0.91
C SER A 39 4.39 20.50 -2.44
N PRO A 40 4.16 21.63 -3.14
CA PRO A 40 4.17 21.66 -4.59
C PRO A 40 5.46 21.12 -5.20
N LEU A 41 5.36 20.44 -6.34
CA LEU A 41 6.52 20.00 -7.11
C LEU A 41 7.23 21.23 -7.70
N GLN A 42 8.49 21.44 -7.30
CA GLN A 42 9.21 22.69 -7.57
C GLN A 42 9.97 22.67 -8.90
N SER A 43 10.08 21.53 -9.57
CA SER A 43 10.83 21.36 -10.81
C SER A 43 10.22 20.33 -11.74
N ALA A 44 10.50 20.45 -13.05
CA ALA A 44 10.11 19.44 -14.04
C ALA A 44 10.69 18.05 -13.72
N GLN A 45 11.87 18.01 -13.10
CA GLN A 45 12.48 16.77 -12.64
C GLN A 45 11.68 16.12 -11.49
N ALA A 46 11.16 16.92 -10.54
CA ALA A 46 10.30 16.41 -9.48
C ALA A 46 8.99 15.82 -10.03
N GLU A 47 8.41 16.43 -11.07
CA GLU A 47 7.26 15.86 -11.77
C GLU A 47 7.58 14.52 -12.44
N GLN A 48 8.75 14.38 -13.07
CA GLN A 48 9.18 13.11 -13.66
C GLN A 48 9.32 12.02 -12.59
N TYR A 49 9.91 12.33 -11.44
CA TYR A 49 10.02 11.38 -10.33
C TYR A 49 8.65 10.99 -9.75
N ALA A 50 7.72 11.93 -9.64
CA ALA A 50 6.35 11.62 -9.22
C ALA A 50 5.66 10.64 -10.17
N ARG A 51 5.84 10.80 -11.49
CA ARG A 51 5.31 9.88 -12.50
C ARG A 51 5.96 8.50 -12.43
N VAL A 52 7.27 8.44 -12.20
CA VAL A 52 8.00 7.18 -11.99
C VAL A 52 7.49 6.45 -10.74
N ALA A 53 7.27 7.17 -9.64
CA ALA A 53 6.63 6.60 -8.45
C ALA A 53 5.22 6.06 -8.77
N GLY A 54 4.46 6.79 -9.59
CA GLY A 54 3.17 6.34 -10.10
C GLY A 54 3.24 5.02 -10.89
N LEU A 55 4.23 4.86 -11.77
CA LEU A 55 4.46 3.61 -12.51
C LEU A 55 4.75 2.43 -11.57
N PHE A 56 5.57 2.64 -10.54
CA PHE A 56 5.85 1.60 -9.55
C PHE A 56 4.59 1.22 -8.76
N LEU A 57 3.78 2.18 -8.35
CA LEU A 57 2.52 1.93 -7.65
C LEU A 57 1.51 1.16 -8.51
N ILE A 58 1.42 1.44 -9.82
CA ILE A 58 0.58 0.65 -10.74
C ILE A 58 1.07 -0.80 -10.78
N GLY A 59 2.38 -1.01 -10.93
CA GLY A 59 2.96 -2.36 -10.95
C GLY A 59 2.72 -3.12 -9.64
N ILE A 60 2.97 -2.47 -8.50
CA ILE A 60 2.71 -3.02 -7.16
C ILE A 60 1.23 -3.36 -7.04
N GLY A 61 0.34 -2.43 -7.36
CA GLY A 61 -1.10 -2.64 -7.26
C GLY A 61 -1.57 -3.83 -8.09
N ASN A 62 -1.05 -4.00 -9.31
CA ASN A 62 -1.31 -5.17 -10.14
C ASN A 62 -0.83 -6.48 -9.47
N TYR A 63 0.37 -6.50 -8.88
CA TYR A 63 0.86 -7.68 -8.14
C TYR A 63 -0.07 -8.05 -6.99
N TYR A 64 -0.55 -7.07 -6.22
CA TYR A 64 -1.50 -7.30 -5.13
C TYR A 64 -2.86 -7.77 -5.63
N SER A 65 -3.38 -7.22 -6.72
CA SER A 65 -4.64 -7.67 -7.32
C SER A 65 -4.57 -9.12 -7.83
N VAL A 66 -3.45 -9.51 -8.46
CA VAL A 66 -3.23 -10.89 -8.91
C VAL A 66 -3.02 -11.82 -7.71
N ALA A 67 -2.20 -11.42 -6.74
CA ALA A 67 -1.94 -12.21 -5.54
C ALA A 67 -3.22 -12.45 -4.73
N GLY A 68 -4.06 -11.42 -4.58
CA GLY A 68 -5.38 -11.48 -3.96
C GLY A 68 -6.30 -12.51 -4.62
N LYS A 69 -6.41 -12.49 -5.95
CA LYS A 69 -7.25 -13.42 -6.71
C LYS A 69 -6.80 -14.88 -6.60
N ASN A 70 -5.49 -15.11 -6.45
CA ASN A 70 -4.86 -16.44 -6.40
C ASN A 70 -4.49 -16.90 -4.97
N THR A 71 -4.89 -16.16 -3.93
CA THR A 71 -4.65 -16.52 -2.51
C THR A 71 -3.16 -16.83 -2.21
N LEU A 72 -2.23 -15.97 -2.63
CA LEU A 72 -0.79 -16.16 -2.43
C LEU A 72 -0.35 -15.86 -0.98
N ILE A 73 -0.63 -16.78 -0.06
CA ILE A 73 -0.39 -16.62 1.39
C ILE A 73 1.05 -16.17 1.76
N PRO A 74 2.14 -16.72 1.17
CA PRO A 74 3.49 -16.25 1.50
C PRO A 74 3.72 -14.77 1.16
N PHE A 75 3.17 -14.32 0.02
CA PHE A 75 3.24 -12.91 -0.37
C PHE A 75 2.43 -12.02 0.58
N PHE A 76 1.25 -12.47 1.01
CA PHE A 76 0.42 -11.75 1.99
C PHE A 76 1.15 -11.54 3.32
N ARG A 77 1.84 -12.57 3.82
CA ARG A 77 2.64 -12.49 5.05
C ARG A 77 3.79 -11.49 4.92
N ALA A 78 4.57 -11.61 3.84
CA ALA A 78 5.71 -10.72 3.60
C ALA A 78 5.27 -9.25 3.44
N SER A 79 4.19 -9.00 2.69
CA SER A 79 3.66 -7.66 2.46
C SER A 79 3.09 -6.99 3.70
N VAL A 80 2.41 -7.73 4.57
CA VAL A 80 1.92 -7.18 5.84
C VAL A 80 3.08 -6.69 6.69
N ILE A 81 4.14 -7.51 6.82
CA ILE A 81 5.36 -7.14 7.56
C ILE A 81 5.97 -5.87 6.97
N GLY A 82 6.18 -5.84 5.64
CA GLY A 82 6.75 -4.67 4.97
C GLY A 82 5.96 -3.38 5.21
N ARG A 83 4.63 -3.42 5.06
CA ARG A 83 3.77 -2.25 5.27
C ARG A 83 3.71 -1.77 6.72
N PHE A 84 3.86 -2.65 7.70
CA PHE A 84 4.00 -2.25 9.11
C PHE A 84 5.26 -1.41 9.38
N PHE A 85 6.35 -1.65 8.64
CA PHE A 85 7.61 -0.93 8.82
C PHE A 85 7.65 0.43 8.10
N ILE A 86 6.76 0.70 7.14
CA ILE A 86 6.78 1.95 6.37
C ILE A 86 6.62 3.16 7.29
N LEU A 87 5.62 3.17 8.19
CA LEU A 87 5.40 4.32 9.07
C LEU A 87 6.58 4.61 10.03
N PRO A 88 7.14 3.62 10.76
CA PRO A 88 8.33 3.85 11.57
C PRO A 88 9.54 4.38 10.76
N LEU A 89 9.81 3.78 9.59
CA LEU A 89 10.93 4.21 8.74
C LEU A 89 10.68 5.62 8.18
N MET A 90 9.46 5.93 7.78
CA MET A 90 9.04 7.28 7.37
C MET A 90 9.25 8.28 8.50
N GLY A 91 8.86 7.94 9.73
CA GLY A 91 9.06 8.77 10.91
C GLY A 91 10.53 9.07 11.19
N ILE A 92 11.41 8.07 11.02
CA ILE A 92 12.86 8.26 11.11
C ILE A 92 13.36 9.23 10.03
N LEU A 93 12.93 9.05 8.77
CA LEU A 93 13.35 9.92 7.67
C LEU A 93 12.85 11.36 7.84
N ILE A 94 11.63 11.55 8.35
CA ILE A 94 11.08 12.86 8.70
C ILE A 94 11.90 13.49 9.85
N TYR A 95 12.22 12.72 10.90
CA TYR A 95 12.99 13.21 12.04
C TYR A 95 14.38 13.74 11.64
N PHE A 96 15.04 13.08 10.69
CA PHE A 96 16.34 13.53 10.15
C PHE A 96 16.23 14.59 9.05
N GLY A 97 15.01 15.04 8.69
CA GLY A 97 14.80 16.08 7.68
C GLY A 97 14.96 15.62 6.24
N PHE A 98 14.95 14.31 5.97
CA PHE A 98 14.99 13.78 4.60
C PHE A 98 13.63 13.90 3.91
N PHE A 99 12.53 13.82 4.67
CA PHE A 99 11.16 13.96 4.18
C PHE A 99 10.41 15.06 4.93
N GLU A 100 9.46 15.69 4.23
CA GLU A 100 8.54 16.62 4.85
C GLU A 100 7.55 15.88 5.77
N PRO A 101 7.07 16.50 6.86
CA PRO A 101 6.12 15.86 7.77
C PRO A 101 4.83 15.36 7.11
N SER A 102 4.40 15.99 6.01
CA SER A 102 3.21 15.63 5.24
C SER A 102 3.27 14.23 4.63
N PHE A 103 4.47 13.66 4.41
CA PHE A 103 4.66 12.28 3.94
C PHE A 103 4.17 11.22 4.93
N VAL A 104 3.90 11.59 6.18
CA VAL A 104 3.30 10.70 7.18
C VAL A 104 1.97 10.09 6.70
N ILE A 105 1.24 10.78 5.80
CA ILE A 105 -0.03 10.31 5.26
C ILE A 105 0.10 8.94 4.57
N PHE A 106 1.19 8.72 3.83
CA PHE A 106 1.47 7.44 3.16
C PHE A 106 1.75 6.34 4.18
N GLY A 107 2.53 6.63 5.23
CA GLY A 107 2.80 5.67 6.29
C GLY A 107 1.53 5.29 7.07
N ILE A 108 0.65 6.25 7.34
CA ILE A 108 -0.64 6.00 7.99
C ILE A 108 -1.51 5.09 7.11
N GLN A 109 -1.62 5.40 5.82
CA GLN A 109 -2.37 4.58 4.86
C GLN A 109 -1.84 3.15 4.81
N ASP A 110 -0.53 2.96 4.70
CA ASP A 110 0.07 1.62 4.70
C ASP A 110 -0.20 0.88 6.00
N LEU A 111 -0.06 1.54 7.15
CA LEU A 111 -0.34 0.92 8.44
C LEU A 111 -1.80 0.48 8.56
N LEU A 112 -2.76 1.33 8.18
CA LEU A 112 -4.18 1.02 8.24
C LEU A 112 -4.54 -0.18 7.35
N THR A 113 -4.01 -0.19 6.12
CA THR A 113 -4.25 -1.29 5.17
C THR A 113 -3.51 -2.58 5.58
N ALA A 114 -2.35 -2.47 6.24
CA ALA A 114 -1.62 -3.59 6.81
C ALA A 114 -2.38 -4.22 7.98
N ILE A 115 -2.90 -3.42 8.92
CA ILE A 115 -3.74 -3.87 10.03
C ILE A 115 -4.97 -4.59 9.48
N TYR A 116 -5.67 -3.99 8.52
CA TYR A 116 -6.83 -4.60 7.89
C TYR A 116 -6.50 -5.95 7.25
N SER A 117 -5.40 -6.04 6.49
CA SER A 117 -4.94 -7.28 5.86
C SER A 117 -4.51 -8.34 6.89
N TYR A 118 -3.87 -7.92 7.99
CA TYR A 118 -3.40 -8.80 9.05
C TYR A 118 -4.56 -9.47 9.80
N VAL A 119 -5.61 -8.71 10.12
CA VAL A 119 -6.82 -9.25 10.76
C VAL A 119 -7.45 -10.36 9.90
N HIS A 120 -7.54 -10.14 8.60
CA HIS A 120 -8.07 -11.11 7.65
C HIS A 120 -7.17 -12.34 7.50
N LEU A 121 -5.85 -12.14 7.48
CA LEU A 121 -4.89 -13.22 7.40
C LEU A 121 -4.95 -14.12 8.65
N LYS A 122 -5.08 -13.51 9.84
CA LYS A 122 -5.23 -14.24 11.10
C LYS A 122 -6.54 -15.03 11.17
N ALA A 123 -7.63 -14.47 10.66
CA ALA A 123 -8.91 -15.18 10.55
C ALA A 123 -8.79 -16.41 9.64
N TYR A 124 -8.15 -16.25 8.48
CA TYR A 124 -7.87 -17.34 7.55
C TYR A 124 -7.01 -18.45 8.19
N ASP A 125 -5.91 -18.10 8.85
CA ASP A 125 -5.03 -19.08 9.52
C ASP A 125 -5.78 -19.86 10.61
N THR A 126 -6.69 -19.20 11.33
CA THR A 126 -7.52 -19.83 12.36
C THR A 126 -8.51 -20.85 11.77
N GLU A 127 -9.13 -20.52 10.63
CA GLU A 127 -10.05 -21.42 9.94
C GLU A 127 -9.30 -22.63 9.37
N GLN A 128 -8.15 -22.42 8.74
CA GLN A 128 -7.29 -23.48 8.22
C GLN A 128 -6.75 -24.42 9.30
N ALA A 129 -6.53 -23.92 10.52
CA ALA A 129 -6.12 -24.75 11.64
C ALA A 129 -7.24 -25.67 12.14
N LYS A 130 -8.52 -25.28 11.97
CA LYS A 130 -9.68 -26.11 12.34
C LYS A 130 -9.93 -27.22 11.33
N THR A 131 -9.72 -26.96 10.04
CA THR A 131 -9.94 -27.95 8.96
C THR A 131 -8.85 -29.02 8.89
N ARG A 132 -7.66 -28.75 9.45
CA ARG A 132 -6.54 -29.71 9.53
C ARG A 132 -6.59 -30.65 10.74
N LYS A 133 -7.49 -30.41 11.70
CA LYS A 133 -7.72 -31.26 12.87
C LYS A 133 -8.89 -32.19 12.60
#